data_AF-A0AAV8AEL8-F1
#
_entry.id   AF-A0AAV8AEL8-F1
#
_cell.length_a   1.000
_cell.length_b   1.000
_cell.length_c   1.000
_cell.angle_alpha   90.00
_cell.angle_beta   90.00
_cell.angle_gamma   90.00
#
_symmetry.space_group_name_H-M   'P 1'
#
loop_
_entity.id
_entity.type
_entity.pdbx_description
1 polymer ?
#
loop_
_entity_poly.entity_id
_entity_poly.type
_entity_poly.pdbx_seq_one_letter_code
_entity_poly.pdbx_strand_id
1 'polypeptide(L)'
;MFADDLILIIKGNKNQFNQKLNSVYEIIIQFGLKSNKDKTVISKDFKKIKYLGIYLDKFSHIVYNLNKSKETYNNCKQLFNNNSLNNSLKSRLFKSFIISQLTYGLEIYNYEIKTLNSLNSRINSCITGMCKINRNTPIPYLQSRI
;
A
#
# COMPACT_ATOMS: atom_id res chain seq x y z
N MET A 1 12.18 -0.50 -11.57
CA MET A 1 13.36 0.21 -11.05
C MET A 1 12.90 1.60 -10.67
N PHE A 2 13.24 2.04 -9.46
CA PHE A 2 12.93 3.38 -8.97
C PHE A 2 14.04 3.79 -8.01
N ALA A 3 14.73 4.89 -8.31
CA ALA A 3 15.98 5.24 -7.63
C ALA A 3 16.95 4.04 -7.59
N ASP A 4 17.36 3.62 -6.39
CA ASP A 4 18.22 2.46 -6.13
C ASP A 4 17.47 1.13 -5.95
N ASP A 5 16.14 1.17 -5.82
CA ASP A 5 15.31 -0.03 -5.69
C ASP A 5 15.09 -0.70 -7.06
N LEU A 6 15.54 -1.96 -7.17
CA LEU A 6 15.37 -2.79 -8.35
C LEU A 6 14.63 -4.09 -7.99
N ILE A 7 13.61 -4.41 -8.78
CA ILE A 7 12.97 -5.73 -8.75
C ILE A 7 13.14 -6.43 -10.08
N LEU A 8 13.52 -7.70 -10.03
CA LEU A 8 13.72 -8.55 -11.21
C LEU A 8 12.74 -9.72 -11.13
N ILE A 9 11.86 -9.81 -12.14
CA ILE A 9 10.97 -10.94 -12.31
C ILE A 9 11.54 -11.79 -13.43
N ILE A 10 12.02 -12.98 -13.08
CA ILE A 10 12.67 -13.90 -14.01
C ILE A 10 11.82 -15.15 -14.11
N LYS A 11 11.36 -15.47 -15.32
CA LYS A 11 10.74 -16.75 -15.62
C LYS A 11 11.86 -17.78 -15.78
N GLY A 12 11.98 -18.72 -14.85
CA GLY A 12 13.08 -19.68 -14.89
C GLY A 12 13.26 -20.45 -13.58
N ASN A 13 14.32 -21.24 -13.53
CA ASN A 13 14.73 -21.95 -12.32
C ASN A 13 15.69 -21.10 -11.46
N LYS A 14 16.02 -21.61 -10.27
CA LYS A 14 16.89 -20.90 -9.31
C LYS A 14 18.28 -20.61 -9.87
N ASN A 15 18.81 -21.49 -10.73
CA ASN A 15 20.14 -21.33 -11.31
C ASN A 15 20.17 -20.18 -12.33
N GLN A 16 19.16 -20.09 -13.20
CA GLN A 16 19.01 -18.97 -14.13
C GLN A 16 18.84 -17.64 -13.40
N PHE A 17 18.09 -17.64 -12.28
CA PHE A 17 17.96 -16.46 -11.43
C PHE A 17 19.31 -16.03 -10.85
N ASN A 18 20.07 -16.96 -10.27
CA ASN A 18 21.39 -16.69 -9.69
C ASN A 18 22.40 -16.20 -10.73
N GLN A 19 22.39 -16.78 -11.93
CA GLN A 19 23.23 -16.31 -13.04
C GLN A 19 22.92 -14.85 -13.37
N LYS A 20 21.63 -14.51 -13.53
CA LYS A 20 21.23 -13.14 -13.84
C LYS A 20 21.53 -12.17 -12.71
N LEU A 21 21.35 -12.59 -11.46
CA LEU A 21 21.69 -11.80 -10.27
C LEU A 21 23.20 -11.50 -10.22
N ASN A 22 24.05 -12.48 -10.53
CA ASN A 22 25.50 -12.27 -10.60
C ASN A 22 25.88 -11.28 -11.69
N SER A 23 25.29 -11.40 -12.89
CA SER A 23 25.52 -10.41 -13.96
C SER A 23 25.12 -9.00 -13.54
N VAL A 24 24.02 -8.85 -12.77
CA VAL A 24 23.61 -7.54 -12.24
C VAL A 24 24.63 -7.02 -11.22
N TYR A 25 25.16 -7.87 -10.34
CA TYR A 25 26.21 -7.47 -9.41
C TYR A 25 27.50 -7.04 -10.10
N GLU A 26 27.91 -7.73 -11.16
CA GLU A 26 29.09 -7.36 -11.96
C GLU A 26 28.92 -5.96 -12.55
N ILE A 27 27.76 -5.65 -13.13
CA ILE A 27 27.44 -4.32 -13.66
C ILE A 27 27.48 -3.27 -12.54
N ILE A 28 26.84 -3.55 -11.40
CA ILE A 28 26.84 -2.63 -10.24
C ILE A 28 28.29 -2.29 -9.81
N ILE A 29 29.17 -3.29 -9.73
CA ILE A 29 30.58 -3.10 -9.38
C ILE A 29 31.33 -2.31 -10.44
N GLN A 30 31.08 -2.55 -11.74
CA GLN A 30 31.69 -1.78 -12.84
C GLN A 30 31.38 -0.28 -12.75
N PHE A 31 30.19 0.08 -12.28
CA PHE A 31 29.80 1.48 -12.03
C PHE A 31 30.28 2.02 -10.68
N GLY A 32 31.12 1.29 -9.94
CA GLY A 32 31.65 1.70 -8.64
C GLY A 32 30.62 1.69 -7.51
N LEU A 33 29.47 1.05 -7.73
CA LEU A 33 28.38 0.96 -6.75
C LEU A 33 28.52 -0.31 -5.90
N LYS A 34 27.88 -0.31 -4.73
CA LYS A 34 27.81 -1.48 -3.84
C LYS A 34 26.36 -1.90 -3.68
N SER A 35 26.10 -3.20 -3.86
CA SER A 35 24.78 -3.75 -3.58
C SER A 35 24.59 -3.99 -2.08
N ASN A 36 23.38 -3.74 -1.59
CA ASN A 36 23.00 -4.06 -0.22
C ASN A 36 22.49 -5.51 -0.15
N LYS A 37 23.39 -6.46 0.12
CA LYS A 37 23.07 -7.89 0.16
C LYS A 37 22.04 -8.24 1.23
N ASP A 38 22.02 -7.52 2.35
CA ASP A 38 21.06 -7.78 3.45
C ASP A 38 19.63 -7.42 3.06
N LYS A 39 19.47 -6.44 2.17
CA LYS A 39 18.17 -6.05 1.60
C LYS A 39 17.81 -6.86 0.34
N THR A 40 18.75 -7.59 -0.27
CA THR A 40 18.45 -8.42 -1.45
C THR A 40 17.68 -9.66 -1.05
N VAL A 41 16.40 -9.72 -1.43
CA VAL A 41 15.53 -10.87 -1.17
C VAL A 41 15.28 -11.65 -2.45
N ILE A 42 15.54 -12.97 -2.41
CA ILE A 42 15.18 -13.91 -3.47
C ILE A 42 14.00 -14.74 -2.98
N SER A 43 12.84 -14.60 -3.61
CA SER A 43 11.63 -15.33 -3.24
C SER A 43 10.84 -15.76 -4.47
N LYS A 44 10.27 -16.96 -4.41
CA LYS A 44 9.24 -17.42 -5.36
C LYS A 44 7.83 -17.03 -4.91
N ASP A 45 7.68 -16.65 -3.64
CA ASP A 45 6.41 -16.25 -3.04
C ASP A 45 6.25 -14.73 -3.11
N PHE A 46 5.41 -14.30 -4.05
CA PHE A 46 5.08 -12.89 -4.28
C PHE A 46 4.36 -12.25 -3.08
N LYS A 47 3.74 -13.04 -2.19
CA LYS A 47 3.01 -12.52 -1.02
C LYS A 47 3.93 -11.85 0.00
N LYS A 48 5.21 -12.20 -0.01
CA LYS A 48 6.20 -11.70 0.94
C LYS A 48 7.05 -10.56 0.39
N ILE A 49 6.94 -10.27 -0.91
CA ILE A 49 7.77 -9.27 -1.56
C ILE A 49 7.06 -7.93 -1.51
N LYS A 50 7.75 -6.92 -0.95
CA LYS A 50 7.39 -5.52 -1.04
C LYS A 50 8.32 -4.80 -2.02
N TYR A 51 7.76 -3.91 -2.82
CA TYR A 51 8.51 -2.99 -3.66
C TYR A 51 7.87 -1.60 -3.54
N LEU A 52 8.66 -0.59 -3.17
CA LEU A 52 8.16 0.77 -2.89
C LEU A 52 7.00 0.82 -1.88
N GLY A 53 7.06 -0.04 -0.85
CA GLY A 53 6.00 -0.14 0.15
C GLY A 53 4.74 -0.88 -0.28
N ILE A 54 4.69 -1.40 -1.51
CA ILE A 54 3.55 -2.14 -2.08
C ILE A 54 3.86 -3.63 -2.12
N TYR A 55 2.96 -4.46 -1.61
CA TYR A 55 3.10 -5.92 -1.76
C TYR A 55 2.81 -6.34 -3.19
N LEU A 56 3.57 -7.26 -3.77
CA LEU A 56 3.24 -7.74 -5.12
C LEU A 56 1.94 -8.53 -5.16
N ASP A 57 1.60 -9.21 -4.05
CA ASP A 57 0.29 -9.83 -3.89
C ASP A 57 -0.79 -8.82 -3.48
N LYS A 58 -1.85 -8.76 -4.28
CA LYS A 58 -3.00 -7.87 -4.10
C LYS A 58 -3.65 -7.99 -2.72
N PHE A 59 -3.90 -9.22 -2.24
CA PHE A 59 -4.61 -9.43 -0.97
C PHE A 59 -3.74 -9.03 0.21
N SER A 60 -2.46 -9.39 0.18
CA SER A 60 -1.48 -9.02 1.20
C SER A 60 -1.33 -7.50 1.30
N HIS A 61 -1.34 -6.79 0.17
CA HIS A 61 -1.30 -5.33 0.15
C HIS A 61 -2.52 -4.68 0.78
N ILE A 62 -3.72 -5.15 0.44
CA ILE A 62 -4.98 -4.64 1.00
C ILE A 62 -5.00 -4.82 2.52
N VAL A 63 -4.63 -5.99 3.02
CA VAL A 63 -4.61 -6.28 4.46
C VAL A 63 -3.59 -5.37 5.16
N TYR A 64 -2.42 -5.19 4.56
CA TYR A 64 -1.39 -4.30 5.09
C TYR A 64 -1.88 -2.84 5.19
N ASN A 65 -2.45 -2.30 4.12
CA ASN A 65 -2.98 -0.93 4.12
C ASN A 65 -4.11 -0.75 5.14
N LEU A 66 -5.02 -1.72 5.26
CA LEU A 66 -6.09 -1.68 6.27
C LEU A 66 -5.51 -1.61 7.70
N ASN A 67 -4.53 -2.45 8.00
CA ASN A 67 -3.90 -2.46 9.32
C ASN A 67 -3.14 -1.14 9.58
N LYS A 68 -2.41 -0.63 8.59
CA LYS A 68 -1.66 0.63 8.72
C LYS A 68 -2.60 1.82 8.89
N SER A 69 -3.69 1.90 8.13
CA SER A 69 -4.72 2.93 8.29
C SER A 69 -5.40 2.88 9.67
N LYS A 70 -5.63 1.69 10.22
CA LYS A 70 -6.16 1.53 11.59
C LYS A 70 -5.18 2.04 12.65
N GLU A 71 -3.89 1.74 12.49
CA GLU A 71 -2.82 2.27 13.35
C GLU A 71 -2.77 3.80 13.28
N THR A 72 -2.73 4.37 12.08
CA THR A 72 -2.75 5.83 11.87
C THR A 72 -3.98 6.48 12.51
N TYR A 73 -5.16 5.86 12.36
CA TYR A 73 -6.37 6.36 13.00
C TYR A 73 -6.24 6.39 14.52
N ASN A 74 -5.75 5.30 15.12
CA ASN A 74 -5.57 5.21 16.57
C ASN A 74 -4.59 6.27 17.08
N ASN A 75 -3.50 6.51 16.35
CA ASN A 75 -2.52 7.54 16.68
C ASN A 75 -3.13 8.95 16.60
N CYS A 76 -4.02 9.19 15.63
CA CYS A 76 -4.71 10.47 15.45
C CYS A 76 -6.07 10.55 16.16
N LYS A 77 -6.42 9.57 17.00
CA LYS A 77 -7.77 9.45 17.59
C LYS A 77 -8.17 10.69 18.41
N GLN A 78 -7.21 11.29 19.11
CA GLN A 78 -7.44 12.52 19.87
C GLN A 78 -7.85 13.70 18.97
N LEU A 79 -7.26 13.82 17.77
CA LEU A 79 -7.62 14.86 16.79
C LEU A 79 -9.06 14.66 16.29
N PHE A 80 -9.44 13.42 15.96
CA PHE A 80 -10.79 13.14 15.47
C PHE A 80 -11.86 13.31 16.55
N ASN A 81 -11.53 13.02 17.80
CA ASN A 81 -12.44 13.18 18.94
C ASN A 81 -12.43 14.61 19.53
N ASN A 82 -11.60 15.52 19.02
CA ASN A 82 -11.50 16.86 19.59
C ASN A 82 -12.75 17.70 19.27
N ASN A 83 -13.52 18.10 20.28
CA ASN A 83 -14.74 18.88 20.11
C ASN A 83 -14.49 20.32 19.63
N SER A 84 -13.27 20.85 19.75
CA SER A 84 -12.92 22.18 19.24
C SER A 84 -12.69 22.22 17.72
N LEU A 85 -12.50 21.05 17.09
CA LEU A 85 -12.31 20.97 15.65
C LEU A 85 -13.64 20.81 14.93
N ASN A 86 -13.87 21.63 13.89
CA ASN A 86 -15.03 21.52 13.02
C ASN A 86 -15.05 20.15 12.31
N ASN A 87 -16.22 19.55 12.19
CA ASN A 87 -16.49 18.32 11.45
C ASN A 87 -15.96 18.36 10.00
N SER A 88 -16.03 19.51 9.32
CA SER A 88 -15.47 19.67 7.96
C SER A 88 -13.95 19.45 7.95
N LEU A 89 -13.24 20.05 8.92
CA LEU A 89 -11.80 19.89 9.06
C LEU A 89 -11.43 18.46 9.44
N LYS A 90 -12.17 17.84 10.37
CA LYS A 90 -11.99 16.43 10.74
C LYS A 90 -12.17 15.50 9.53
N SER A 91 -13.19 15.73 8.71
CA SER A 91 -13.43 14.96 7.48
C SER A 91 -12.27 15.12 6.49
N ARG A 92 -11.76 16.35 6.32
CA ARG A 92 -10.60 16.60 5.47
C ARG A 92 -9.34 15.89 5.96
N LEU A 93 -9.03 16.00 7.26
CA LEU A 93 -7.90 15.29 7.87
C LEU A 93 -8.04 13.77 7.75
N PHE A 94 -9.26 13.26 7.94
CA PHE A 94 -9.53 11.84 7.77
C PHE A 94 -9.24 11.37 6.33
N LYS A 95 -9.73 12.12 5.33
CA LYS A 95 -9.42 11.85 3.92
C LYS A 95 -7.92 11.92 3.64
N SER A 96 -7.25 12.95 4.15
CA SER A 96 -5.82 13.18 3.90
C SER A 96 -4.90 12.16 4.57
N PHE A 97 -5.26 11.59 5.72
CA PHE A 97 -4.39 10.64 6.44
C PHE A 97 -4.83 9.19 6.34
N ILE A 98 -6.13 8.91 6.44
CA ILE A 98 -6.63 7.54 6.55
C ILE A 98 -6.96 6.99 5.17
N ILE A 99 -7.70 7.75 4.35
CA ILE A 99 -8.07 7.31 3.00
C ILE A 99 -6.82 7.21 2.13
N SER A 100 -5.97 8.23 2.12
CA SER A 100 -4.72 8.24 1.34
C SER A 100 -3.84 7.01 1.63
N GLN A 101 -3.62 6.68 2.91
CA GLN A 101 -2.87 5.51 3.34
C GLN A 101 -3.52 4.21 2.89
N LEU A 102 -4.85 4.16 2.90
CA LEU A 102 -5.59 2.97 2.53
C LEU A 102 -5.55 2.72 1.02
N THR A 103 -5.63 3.80 0.24
CA THR A 103 -5.65 3.75 -1.21
C THR A 103 -4.26 3.69 -1.84
N TYR A 104 -3.20 3.90 -1.07
CA TYR A 104 -1.83 3.92 -1.59
C TYR A 104 -1.47 2.61 -2.32
N GLY A 105 -1.10 2.72 -3.59
CA GLY A 105 -0.67 1.60 -4.41
C GLY A 105 -1.80 0.68 -4.86
N LEU A 106 -3.05 0.99 -4.52
CA LEU A 106 -4.19 0.22 -5.00
C LEU A 106 -4.34 0.38 -6.52
N GLU A 107 -4.06 1.56 -7.07
CA GLU A 107 -4.18 1.87 -8.50
C GLU A 107 -3.39 0.93 -9.43
N ILE A 108 -2.39 0.23 -8.90
CA ILE A 108 -1.57 -0.73 -9.64
C ILE A 108 -2.33 -2.03 -9.91
N TYR A 109 -3.30 -2.39 -9.07
CA TYR A 109 -4.11 -3.58 -9.29
C TYR A 109 -5.31 -3.24 -10.16
N ASN A 110 -5.50 -4.04 -11.21
CA ASN A 110 -6.75 -4.03 -11.94
C ASN A 110 -7.84 -4.65 -11.03
N TYR A 111 -8.72 -3.81 -10.50
CA TYR A 111 -9.82 -4.27 -9.64
C TYR A 111 -11.07 -4.52 -10.45
N GLU A 112 -11.65 -5.70 -10.25
CA GLU A 112 -13.05 -5.91 -10.59
C GLU A 112 -13.95 -5.02 -9.72
N ILE A 113 -15.04 -4.51 -10.31
CA ILE A 113 -16.03 -3.64 -9.67
C ILE A 113 -16.52 -4.25 -8.33
N LYS A 114 -16.72 -5.57 -8.26
CA LYS A 114 -17.13 -6.27 -7.04
C LYS A 114 -16.11 -6.12 -5.90
N THR A 115 -14.82 -6.12 -6.22
CA THR A 115 -13.76 -5.93 -5.23
C THR A 115 -13.72 -4.47 -4.75
N LEU A 116 -13.91 -3.50 -5.65
CA LEU A 116 -14.01 -2.08 -5.28
C LEU A 116 -15.20 -1.81 -4.35
N ASN A 117 -16.36 -2.41 -4.63
CA ASN A 117 -17.55 -2.25 -3.78
C ASN A 117 -17.38 -2.85 -2.38
N SER A 118 -16.72 -4.00 -2.28
CA SER A 118 -16.38 -4.62 -0.99
C SER A 118 -15.38 -3.76 -0.19
N LEU A 119 -14.36 -3.22 -0.86
CA LEU A 119 -13.41 -2.29 -0.26
C LEU A 119 -14.13 -1.02 0.23
N ASN A 120 -14.98 -0.41 -0.60
CA ASN A 120 -15.81 0.73 -0.21
C ASN A 120 -16.63 0.45 1.05
N SER A 121 -17.31 -0.70 1.10
CA SER A 121 -18.10 -1.09 2.28
C SER A 121 -17.24 -1.23 3.54
N ARG A 122 -16.05 -1.85 3.43
CA ARG A 122 -15.10 -1.98 4.54
C ARG A 122 -14.54 -0.63 4.99
N ILE A 123 -14.19 0.24 4.04
CA ILE A 123 -13.73 1.61 4.27
C ILE A 123 -14.81 2.38 5.05
N ASN A 124 -16.04 2.33 4.56
CA ASN A 124 -17.20 2.97 5.18
C ASN A 124 -17.47 2.41 6.59
N SER A 125 -17.35 1.10 6.79
CA SER A 125 -17.50 0.45 8.10
C SER A 125 -16.40 0.89 9.07
N CYS A 126 -15.14 0.89 8.64
CA CYS A 126 -14.03 1.40 9.43
C CYS A 126 -14.26 2.86 9.82
N ILE A 127 -14.69 3.70 8.88
CA ILE A 127 -15.00 5.12 9.13
C ILE A 127 -16.15 5.31 10.09
N THR A 128 -17.19 4.50 9.96
CA THR A 128 -18.35 4.54 10.85
C THR A 128 -17.95 4.17 12.28
N GLY A 129 -17.14 3.12 12.44
CA GLY A 129 -16.62 2.69 13.74
C GLY A 129 -15.61 3.67 14.34
N MET A 130 -14.87 4.38 13.49
CA MET A 130 -13.90 5.41 13.88
C MET A 130 -14.61 6.69 14.34
N CYS A 131 -15.45 7.26 13.48
CA CYS A 131 -15.94 8.62 13.68
C CYS A 131 -17.16 8.75 14.61
N LYS A 132 -17.96 7.72 14.87
CA LYS A 132 -19.34 7.90 15.44
C LYS A 132 -20.17 8.99 14.73
N ILE A 133 -19.76 9.44 13.53
CA ILE A 133 -20.38 10.52 12.76
C ILE A 133 -21.16 9.89 11.61
N ASN A 134 -22.36 10.44 11.43
CA ASN A 134 -23.48 9.98 10.62
C ASN A 134 -23.13 9.34 9.26
N ARG A 135 -23.85 8.25 8.95
CA ARG A 135 -23.66 7.29 7.82
C ARG A 135 -23.76 7.85 6.40
N ASN A 136 -23.95 9.16 6.22
CA ASN A 136 -24.42 9.74 4.95
C ASN A 136 -23.34 10.52 4.18
N THR A 137 -22.06 10.36 4.49
CA THR A 137 -20.99 11.02 3.72
C THR A 137 -20.39 10.04 2.71
N PRO A 138 -20.79 10.07 1.42
CA PRO A 138 -20.15 9.25 0.41
C PRO A 138 -18.67 9.64 0.29
N ILE A 139 -17.80 8.63 0.31
CA ILE A 139 -16.35 8.84 0.15
C ILE A 139 -16.07 8.78 -1.34
N PRO A 140 -15.64 9.89 -1.96
CA PRO A 140 -15.73 10.03 -3.42
C PRO A 140 -14.73 9.19 -4.23
N TYR A 141 -13.81 8.47 -3.58
CA TYR A 141 -12.59 8.06 -4.27
C TYR A 141 -12.73 6.84 -5.19
N LEU A 142 -13.79 6.05 -5.04
CA LEU A 142 -14.02 4.86 -5.87
C LEU A 142 -15.26 4.96 -6.77
N GLN A 143 -16.01 6.07 -6.70
CA GLN A 143 -17.11 6.33 -7.64
C GLN A 143 -16.62 6.82 -9.00
N SER A 144 -15.44 7.45 -9.09
CA SER A 144 -14.90 8.01 -10.34
C SER A 144 -14.21 6.99 -11.25
N ARG A 145 -14.35 5.69 -10.96
CA ARG A 145 -13.84 4.58 -11.80
C ARG A 145 -14.92 3.53 -12.12
N ILE A 146 -16.20 3.88 -11.93
CA ILE A 146 -17.36 3.18 -12.50
C ILE A 146 -17.66 3.83 -13.85
#